data_AF-A0A9J6MM44-F1
#
_entry.id   AF-A0A9J6MM44-F1
#
_cell.length_a   1.000
_cell.length_b   1.000
_cell.length_c   1.000
_cell.angle_alpha   90.00
_cell.angle_beta   90.00
_cell.angle_gamma   90.00
#
_symmetry.space_group_name_H-M   'P 1'
#
loop_
_entity.id
_entity.type
_entity.pdbx_description
1 polymer ?
#
loop_
_entity_poly.entity_id
_entity_poly.type
_entity_poly.pdbx_seq_one_letter_code
_entity_poly.pdbx_strand_id
1 'polypeptide(L)'
;MNIHIANNGLDINHNLLYQLEKVFNMRNMNEVQIHPIIGQAWTGKHVLLLHCTNNNQFLQLYKSFHAPIEPPRLNCAETLSQLLSIGYRIAAITPISSNQIQYVLVL
;
A
#
# COMPACT_ATOMS: atom_id res chain seq x y z
N MET A 1 -33.78 42.72 31.88
CA MET A 1 -32.58 42.63 31.03
C MET A 1 -31.96 41.26 31.30
N ASN A 2 -32.33 40.27 30.49
CA ASN A 2 -31.86 38.88 30.63
C ASN A 2 -30.75 38.65 29.62
N ILE A 3 -29.58 38.22 30.09
CA ILE A 3 -28.49 37.73 29.24
C ILE A 3 -28.65 36.21 29.16
N HIS A 4 -29.11 35.74 28.01
CA HIS A 4 -29.10 34.32 27.67
C HIS A 4 -27.71 33.95 27.16
N ILE A 5 -27.05 33.03 27.85
CA ILE A 5 -25.86 32.34 27.36
C ILE A 5 -26.32 31.28 26.36
N ALA A 6 -25.86 31.36 25.11
CA ALA A 6 -25.95 30.30 24.13
C ALA A 6 -24.54 29.77 23.83
N ASN A 7 -24.29 28.53 24.25
CA ASN A 7 -23.22 27.71 23.68
C ASN A 7 -23.58 27.39 22.24
N ASN A 8 -22.59 27.35 21.34
CA ASN A 8 -22.45 26.34 20.28
C ASN A 8 -21.09 26.50 19.59
N GLY A 9 -20.25 25.49 19.77
CA GLY A 9 -19.03 25.29 18.99
C GLY A 9 -19.29 24.57 17.67
N LEU A 10 -18.16 24.24 17.02
CA LEU A 10 -17.97 23.44 15.80
C LEU A 10 -18.17 24.19 14.47
N ASP A 11 -17.10 24.82 13.96
CA ASP A 11 -16.96 24.98 12.50
C ASP A 11 -15.50 25.21 12.03
N ILE A 12 -14.63 24.20 12.20
CA ILE A 12 -13.27 24.23 11.61
C ILE A 12 -12.84 22.89 10.99
N ASN A 13 -13.70 21.86 11.01
CA ASN A 13 -13.30 20.48 10.68
C ASN A 13 -13.89 19.92 9.38
N HIS A 14 -14.49 20.74 8.52
CA HIS A 14 -15.06 20.21 7.27
C HIS A 14 -14.12 20.33 6.04
N ASN A 15 -13.09 21.18 6.08
CA ASN A 15 -12.27 21.45 4.88
C ASN A 15 -10.94 20.66 4.83
N LEU A 16 -10.45 20.13 5.96
CA LEU A 16 -9.24 19.30 5.99
C LEU A 16 -9.50 17.83 5.61
N LEU A 17 -10.67 17.28 5.97
CA LEU A 17 -11.07 15.92 5.56
C LEU A 17 -11.25 15.82 4.03
N TYR A 18 -11.87 16.83 3.41
CA TYR A 18 -12.07 16.88 1.97
C TYR A 18 -10.76 16.95 1.14
N GLN A 19 -9.67 17.48 1.71
CA GLN A 19 -8.38 17.56 1.02
C GLN A 19 -7.55 16.29 1.15
N LEU A 20 -7.66 15.55 2.26
CA LEU A 20 -6.98 14.27 2.44
C LEU A 20 -7.66 13.12 1.67
N GLU A 21 -8.99 13.13 1.53
CA GLU A 21 -9.71 12.13 0.72
C GLU A 21 -9.44 12.26 -0.79
N LYS A 22 -9.14 13.48 -1.28
CA LYS A 22 -8.82 13.70 -2.70
C LYS A 22 -7.45 13.17 -3.11
N VAL A 23 -6.48 13.10 -2.19
CA VAL A 23 -5.14 12.55 -2.46
C VAL A 23 -5.17 11.01 -2.47
N PHE A 24 -6.09 10.40 -1.71
CA PHE A 24 -6.21 8.94 -1.56
C PHE A 24 -7.41 8.33 -2.31
N ASN A 25 -7.76 8.89 -3.48
CA ASN A 25 -8.81 8.33 -4.31
C ASN A 25 -8.29 7.09 -5.08
N MET A 26 -8.22 5.94 -4.40
CA MET A 26 -8.16 4.64 -5.06
C MET A 26 -9.48 4.42 -5.79
N ARG A 27 -9.49 4.74 -7.10
CA ARG A 27 -10.55 4.28 -7.99
C ARG A 27 -10.68 2.78 -7.81
N ASN A 28 -11.90 2.30 -7.58
CA ASN A 28 -12.22 0.88 -7.56
C ASN A 28 -11.84 0.29 -8.94
N MET A 29 -10.61 -0.22 -9.06
CA MET A 29 -10.17 -0.93 -10.24
C MET A 29 -10.85 -2.28 -10.17
N ASN A 30 -11.92 -2.45 -10.95
CA ASN A 30 -12.25 -3.78 -11.43
C ASN A 30 -11.00 -4.27 -12.18
N GLU A 31 -10.11 -4.98 -11.48
CA GLU A 31 -9.02 -5.71 -12.11
C GLU A 31 -9.70 -6.72 -13.03
N VAL A 32 -9.79 -6.39 -14.31
CA VAL A 32 -9.90 -7.40 -15.35
C VAL A 32 -8.63 -8.23 -15.18
N GLN A 33 -8.76 -9.38 -14.53
CA GLN A 33 -7.70 -10.38 -14.42
C GLN A 33 -7.48 -10.93 -15.83
N ILE A 34 -6.73 -10.18 -16.66
CA ILE A 34 -6.17 -10.69 -17.90
C ILE A 34 -5.23 -11.78 -17.45
N HIS A 35 -5.68 -13.04 -17.57
CA HIS A 35 -4.82 -14.17 -17.31
C HIS A 35 -3.62 -14.01 -18.23
N PRO A 36 -2.40 -13.84 -17.68
CA PRO A 36 -1.22 -13.70 -18.52
C PRO A 36 -1.17 -14.94 -19.40
N ILE A 37 -1.09 -14.73 -20.71
CA ILE A 37 -0.92 -15.82 -21.67
C ILE A 37 0.38 -16.52 -21.24
N ILE A 38 0.26 -17.76 -20.77
CA ILE A 38 1.39 -18.53 -20.24
C ILE A 38 2.50 -18.52 -21.30
N GLY A 39 3.68 -18.00 -20.94
CA GLY A 39 4.83 -17.89 -21.84
C GLY A 39 5.15 -16.48 -22.35
N GLN A 40 4.41 -15.43 -21.96
CA GLN A 40 4.85 -14.05 -22.21
C GLN A 40 5.95 -13.62 -21.24
N ALA A 41 7.03 -13.04 -21.77
CA ALA A 41 8.09 -12.44 -20.98
C ALA A 41 7.58 -11.17 -20.27
N TRP A 42 7.87 -11.03 -18.98
CA TRP A 42 7.63 -9.79 -18.24
C TRP A 42 8.52 -8.69 -18.82
N THR A 43 7.94 -7.57 -19.23
CA THR A 43 8.68 -6.45 -19.83
C THR A 43 8.48 -5.16 -19.04
N GLY A 44 9.57 -4.40 -18.90
CA GLY A 44 9.57 -3.13 -18.18
C GLY A 44 10.17 -3.22 -16.77
N LYS A 45 10.21 -2.06 -16.10
CA LYS A 45 10.66 -1.94 -14.71
C LYS A 45 9.47 -2.14 -13.79
N HIS A 46 9.57 -3.09 -12.88
CA HIS A 46 8.48 -3.38 -11.94
C HIS A 46 8.79 -2.83 -10.56
N VAL A 47 7.76 -2.33 -9.88
CA VAL A 47 7.87 -1.78 -8.53
C VAL A 47 6.86 -2.45 -7.63
N LEU A 48 7.32 -2.90 -6.47
CA LEU A 48 6.48 -3.46 -5.41
C LEU A 48 6.61 -2.65 -4.14
N LEU A 49 5.51 -2.51 -3.42
CA LEU A 49 5.48 -2.01 -2.05
C LEU A 49 4.98 -3.14 -1.15
N LEU A 50 5.86 -3.66 -0.29
CA LEU A 50 5.53 -4.69 0.67
C LEU A 50 5.41 -4.06 2.06
N HIS A 51 4.22 -4.16 2.66
CA HIS A 51 3.96 -3.69 4.02
C HIS A 51 3.98 -4.86 4.99
N CYS A 52 4.71 -4.69 6.07
CA CYS A 52 4.87 -5.68 7.12
C CYS A 52 4.78 -5.05 8.50
N THR A 53 4.47 -5.85 9.51
CA THR A 53 4.64 -5.44 10.90
C THR A 53 6.08 -5.61 11.38
N ASN A 54 6.44 -4.97 12.50
CA ASN A 54 7.72 -5.23 13.17
C ASN A 54 7.80 -6.67 13.70
N ASN A 55 6.65 -7.34 13.87
CA ASN A 55 6.54 -8.71 14.35
C ASN A 55 6.47 -9.73 13.20
N ASN A 56 7.05 -9.42 12.04
CA ASN A 56 7.17 -10.31 10.88
C ASN A 56 5.82 -10.75 10.25
N GLN A 57 4.74 -10.02 10.47
CA GLN A 57 3.46 -10.34 9.85
C GLN A 57 3.32 -9.61 8.51
N PHE A 58 2.86 -10.34 7.49
CA PHE A 58 2.46 -9.75 6.22
C PHE A 58 1.19 -8.91 6.41
N LEU A 59 1.19 -7.68 5.88
CA LEU A 59 0.00 -6.82 5.89
C LEU A 59 -0.60 -6.69 4.50
N GLN A 60 0.19 -6.17 3.56
CA GLN A 60 -0.30 -5.87 2.21
C GLN A 60 0.85 -5.84 1.20
N LEU A 61 0.55 -6.22 -0.04
CA LEU A 61 1.47 -6.13 -1.18
C LEU A 61 0.80 -5.30 -2.28
N TYR A 62 1.45 -4.22 -2.69
CA TYR A 62 1.08 -3.47 -3.88
C TYR A 62 2.08 -3.76 -4.99
N LYS A 63 1.59 -3.83 -6.23
CA LYS A 63 2.41 -4.13 -7.40
C LYS A 63 2.08 -3.23 -8.57
N SER A 64 3.09 -2.95 -9.39
CA SER A 64 2.88 -2.45 -10.75
C SER A 64 2.10 -3.46 -11.60
N PHE A 65 1.49 -2.99 -12.68
CA PHE A 65 0.75 -3.83 -13.61
C PHE A 65 1.63 -4.92 -14.22
N HIS A 66 1.09 -6.13 -14.36
CA HIS A 66 1.79 -7.32 -14.85
C HIS A 66 3.13 -7.65 -14.15
N ALA A 67 3.34 -7.19 -12.91
CA ALA A 67 4.54 -7.54 -12.17
C ALA A 67 4.55 -9.04 -11.85
N PRO A 68 5.66 -9.77 -12.09
CA PRO A 68 5.78 -11.16 -11.67
C PRO A 68 5.74 -11.22 -10.15
N ILE A 69 4.75 -11.93 -9.60
CA ILE A 69 4.64 -12.19 -8.17
C ILE A 69 4.12 -13.61 -7.94
N GLU A 70 4.54 -14.20 -6.83
CA GLU A 70 3.89 -15.38 -6.27
C GLU A 70 2.87 -14.97 -5.20
N PRO A 71 1.90 -15.82 -4.86
CA PRO A 71 0.99 -15.56 -3.75
C PRO A 71 1.77 -15.30 -2.45
N PRO A 72 1.50 -14.18 -1.74
CA PRO A 72 2.20 -13.87 -0.49
C PRO A 72 1.90 -14.92 0.58
N ARG A 73 2.86 -15.11 1.49
CA ARG A 73 2.75 -16.01 2.65
C ARG A 73 2.37 -15.20 3.88
N LEU A 74 1.91 -15.91 4.92
CA LEU A 74 1.51 -15.30 6.19
C LEU A 74 2.65 -14.49 6.83
N ASN A 75 3.88 -14.97 6.67
CA ASN A 75 5.06 -14.31 7.22
C ASN A 75 5.68 -13.34 6.21
N CYS A 76 6.03 -12.16 6.70
CA CYS A 76 6.68 -11.13 5.90
C CYS A 76 8.03 -11.62 5.37
N ALA A 77 8.85 -12.24 6.22
CA ALA A 77 10.17 -12.75 5.84
C ALA A 77 10.09 -13.79 4.72
N GLU A 78 9.09 -14.68 4.73
CA GLU A 78 8.89 -15.66 3.66
C GLU A 78 8.45 -14.99 2.37
N THR A 79 7.50 -14.05 2.44
CA THR A 79 7.06 -13.26 1.27
C THR A 79 8.23 -12.48 0.68
N LEU A 80 9.02 -11.80 1.52
CA LEU A 80 10.21 -11.07 1.09
C LEU A 80 11.23 -12.00 0.44
N SER A 81 11.48 -13.18 1.02
CA SER A 81 12.42 -14.17 0.46
C SER A 81 11.98 -14.71 -0.90
N GLN A 82 10.67 -14.90 -1.11
CA GLN A 82 10.12 -15.25 -2.42
C GLN A 82 10.35 -14.12 -3.45
N LEU A 83 10.06 -12.87 -3.08
CA LEU A 83 10.29 -11.73 -3.98
C LEU A 83 11.77 -11.59 -4.38
N LEU A 84 12.68 -11.78 -3.41
CA LEU A 84 14.12 -11.79 -3.69
C LEU A 84 14.52 -12.96 -4.61
N SER A 85 13.92 -14.14 -4.42
CA SER A 85 14.15 -15.33 -5.27
C SER A 85 13.64 -15.14 -6.70
N ILE A 86 12.56 -14.39 -6.90
CA ILE A 86 12.06 -13.99 -8.23
C ILE A 86 13.05 -13.02 -8.92
N GLY A 87 13.84 -12.28 -8.13
CA GLY A 87 14.88 -11.38 -8.62
C GLY A 87 14.69 -9.91 -8.26
N TYR A 88 13.63 -9.57 -7.50
CA TYR A 88 13.45 -8.21 -7.01
C TYR A 88 14.58 -7.82 -6.07
N ARG A 89 14.91 -6.53 -6.06
CA ARG A 89 15.94 -5.94 -5.19
C ARG A 89 15.30 -4.90 -4.29
N ILE A 90 15.74 -4.84 -3.05
CA ILE A 90 15.30 -3.81 -2.10
C ILE A 90 15.92 -2.47 -2.53
N ALA A 91 15.06 -1.52 -2.92
CA ALA A 91 15.46 -0.16 -3.25
C ALA A 91 15.46 0.75 -2.01
N ALA A 92 14.50 0.57 -1.12
CA ALA A 92 14.39 1.33 0.13
C ALA A 92 13.62 0.54 1.20
N ILE A 93 13.91 0.86 2.46
CA ILE A 93 13.16 0.36 3.62
C ILE A 93 12.78 1.58 4.46
N THR A 94 11.49 1.76 4.72
CA THR A 94 10.97 2.94 5.43
C THR A 94 9.94 2.53 6.49
N PRO A 95 10.09 2.97 7.75
CA PRO A 95 9.01 2.82 8.73
C PRO A 95 7.86 3.78 8.36
N ILE A 96 6.63 3.25 8.27
CA ILE A 96 5.42 4.08 8.06
C ILE A 96 4.84 4.51 9.42
N SER A 97 4.81 3.58 10.38
CA SER A 97 4.31 3.81 11.74
C SER A 97 5.10 2.97 12.73
N SER A 98 4.82 3.11 14.04
CA SER A 98 5.53 2.41 15.11
C SER A 98 5.50 0.88 15.01
N ASN A 99 4.58 0.31 14.23
CA ASN A 99 4.48 -1.14 14.01
C ASN A 99 4.37 -1.52 12.53
N GLN A 100 4.79 -0.65 11.60
CA GLN A 100 4.67 -0.91 10.17
C GLN A 100 5.92 -0.49 9.42
N ILE A 101 6.48 -1.45 8.68
CA ILE A 101 7.64 -1.28 7.80
C ILE A 101 7.16 -1.44 6.36
N GLN A 102 7.63 -0.56 5.48
CA GLN A 102 7.48 -0.67 4.04
C GLN A 102 8.82 -1.00 3.40
N TYR A 103 8.82 -2.05 2.58
CA TYR A 103 9.90 -2.37 1.67
C TYR A 103 9.50 -1.91 0.27
N VAL A 104 10.36 -1.13 -0.37
CA VAL A 104 10.24 -0.78 -1.78
C VAL A 104 11.15 -1.72 -2.55
N LEU A 105 10.58 -2.51 -3.45
CA LEU A 105 11.35 -3.44 -4.27
C LEU A 105 11.23 -3.10 -5.76
N VAL A 106 12.33 -3.33 -6.49
CA VAL A 106 12.41 -3.08 -7.94
C VAL A 106 13.00 -4.29 -8.67
N LEU A 107 12.46 -4.58 -9.85
CA LEU A 107 12.97 -5.57 -10.82
C LEU A 107 13.25 -4.86 -12.14
#